data_AF-A0A4Y9ZIS4-F1
#
_entry.id   AF-A0A4Y9ZIS4-F1
#
_cell.length_a   1.000
_cell.length_b   1.000
_cell.length_c   1.000
_cell.angle_alpha   90.00
_cell.angle_beta   90.00
_cell.angle_gamma   90.00
#
_symmetry.space_group_name_H-M   'P 1'
#
loop_
_entity.id
_entity.type
_entity.pdbx_description
1 polymer ?
#
loop_
_entity_poly.entity_id
_entity_poly.type
_entity_poly.pdbx_seq_one_letter_code
_entity_poly.pdbx_strand_id
1 'polypeptide(L)'
;MSVRSALLGDQVFARSQHAPVIKFTSLCTLLTLAAKEDLEVHQMDVKTAYLHGELKEEIYLQPPAGFSMPKGKVWKLIKSVYGLKQAGRVWYLHIKSEFEKLGYTHIDSDC
;
A
#
# COMPACT_ATOMS: atom_id res chain seq x y z
N MET A 1 -5.61 -19.31 -0.43
CA MET A 1 -6.64 -18.30 -0.11
C MET A 1 -7.29 -17.86 -1.41
N SER A 2 -8.54 -18.29 -1.68
CA SER A 2 -9.27 -17.85 -2.88
C SER A 2 -10.03 -16.57 -2.53
N VAL A 3 -9.53 -15.43 -2.98
CA VAL A 3 -10.24 -14.14 -2.91
C VAL A 3 -11.07 -14.04 -4.19
N ARG A 4 -12.40 -14.06 -4.06
CA ARG A 4 -13.31 -13.86 -5.19
C ARG A 4 -13.78 -12.41 -5.18
N SER A 5 -13.31 -11.62 -6.13
CA SER A 5 -13.88 -10.30 -6.45
C SER A 5 -15.16 -10.50 -7.26
N ALA A 6 -16.28 -9.93 -6.81
CA ALA A 6 -17.47 -9.82 -7.64
C ALA A 6 -17.20 -8.77 -8.73
N LEU A 7 -17.21 -9.20 -9.99
CA LEU A 7 -16.96 -8.36 -11.15
C LEU A 7 -18.17 -7.47 -11.44
N LEU A 8 -17.95 -6.16 -11.43
CA LEU A 8 -18.76 -5.19 -12.16
C LEU A 8 -17.85 -4.54 -13.21
N GLY A 9 -17.99 -4.94 -14.47
CA GLY A 9 -17.61 -4.17 -15.66
C GLY A 9 -16.12 -4.11 -16.03
N ASP A 10 -15.78 -4.82 -17.10
CA ASP A 10 -14.48 -4.82 -17.82
C ASP A 10 -14.17 -3.48 -18.55
N GLN A 11 -14.18 -2.33 -17.85
CA GLN A 11 -13.85 -1.01 -18.43
C GLN A 11 -13.02 -0.08 -17.52
N VAL A 12 -12.21 -0.62 -16.58
CA VAL A 12 -11.22 0.20 -15.81
C VAL A 12 -9.89 -0.56 -15.61
N PHE A 13 -9.38 -1.25 -16.63
CA PHE A 13 -8.08 -1.95 -16.54
C PHE A 13 -6.93 -1.10 -17.09
N ALA A 14 -6.62 0.01 -16.40
CA ALA A 14 -5.37 0.75 -16.56
C ALA A 14 -4.94 1.49 -15.27
N ARG A 15 -5.35 1.03 -14.09
CA ARG A 15 -4.86 1.58 -12.82
C ARG A 15 -3.84 0.61 -12.23
N SER A 16 -2.55 0.94 -12.33
CA SER A 16 -1.47 0.19 -11.71
C SER A 16 -1.81 -0.09 -10.24
N GLN A 17 -1.94 -1.37 -9.88
CA GLN A 17 -2.29 -1.81 -8.52
C GLN A 17 -1.06 -1.83 -7.58
N HIS A 18 0.12 -1.54 -8.11
CA HIS A 18 1.39 -1.61 -7.40
C HIS A 18 1.71 -0.29 -6.69
N ALA A 19 2.44 -0.38 -5.58
CA ALA A 19 3.07 0.79 -4.97
C ALA A 19 4.28 1.22 -5.82
N PRO A 20 4.57 2.52 -5.94
CA PRO A 20 5.84 2.96 -6.47
C PRO A 20 6.99 2.51 -5.55
N VAL A 21 8.12 2.17 -6.16
CA VAL A 21 9.36 1.79 -5.48
C VAL A 21 10.44 2.75 -5.96
N ILE A 22 11.19 3.31 -5.02
CA ILE A 22 12.32 4.20 -5.32
C ILE A 22 13.31 3.50 -6.27
N LYS A 23 13.78 4.22 -7.29
CA LYS A 23 14.84 3.69 -8.16
C LYS A 23 16.15 3.68 -7.39
N PHE A 24 16.95 2.63 -7.57
CA PHE A 24 18.23 2.50 -6.88
C PHE A 24 19.17 3.69 -7.15
N THR A 25 19.15 4.22 -8.37
CA THR A 25 19.91 5.42 -8.74
C THR A 25 19.51 6.64 -7.92
N SER A 26 18.22 6.83 -7.66
CA SER A 26 17.69 7.95 -6.89
C SER A 26 18.08 7.83 -5.42
N LEU A 27 18.01 6.62 -4.85
CA LEU A 27 18.51 6.34 -3.50
C LEU A 27 20.00 6.68 -3.38
N CYS A 28 20.84 6.16 -4.28
CA CYS A 28 22.28 6.45 -4.27
C CYS A 28 22.59 7.94 -4.44
N THR A 29 21.81 8.63 -5.27
CA THR A 29 21.96 10.08 -5.47
C THR A 29 21.65 10.86 -4.19
N LEU A 30 20.54 10.53 -3.51
CA LEU A 30 20.17 11.14 -2.23
C LEU A 30 21.22 10.88 -1.14
N LEU A 31 21.72 9.65 -1.05
CA LEU A 31 22.77 9.31 -0.08
C LEU A 31 24.10 10.00 -0.38
N THR A 32 24.46 10.12 -1.66
CA THR A 32 25.68 10.85 -2.08
C THR A 32 25.57 12.33 -1.75
N LEU A 33 24.40 12.94 -1.97
CA LEU A 33 24.14 14.32 -1.61
C LEU A 33 24.22 14.52 -0.08
N ALA A 34 23.60 13.63 0.70
CA ALA A 34 23.67 13.68 2.15
C ALA A 34 25.12 13.58 2.65
N ALA A 35 25.93 12.66 2.11
CA ALA A 35 27.34 12.54 2.47
C ALA A 35 28.18 13.76 2.05
N LYS A 36 27.88 14.38 0.90
CA LYS A 36 28.58 15.58 0.41
C LYS A 36 28.30 16.81 1.27
N GLU A 37 27.07 16.95 1.74
CA GLU A 37 26.59 18.10 2.51
C GLU A 37 26.62 17.85 4.04
N ASP A 38 27.22 16.74 4.48
CA ASP A 38 27.31 16.32 5.89
C ASP A 38 25.94 16.26 6.61
N LEU A 39 24.93 15.73 5.91
CA LEU A 39 23.56 15.60 6.42
C LEU A 39 23.34 14.23 7.08
N GLU A 40 22.60 14.24 8.19
CA GLU A 40 22.17 13.02 8.86
C GLU A 40 20.98 12.36 8.13
N VAL A 41 21.08 11.03 7.93
CA VAL A 41 20.03 10.24 7.28
C VAL A 41 19.31 9.39 8.32
N HIS A 42 18.01 9.61 8.46
CA HIS A 42 17.15 8.80 9.32
C HIS A 42 16.33 7.81 8.49
N GLN A 43 16.28 6.55 8.95
CA GLN A 43 15.43 5.51 8.39
C GLN A 43 14.32 5.17 9.38
N MET A 44 13.10 4.98 8.86
CA MET A 44 11.95 4.51 9.64
C MET A 44 11.35 3.26 9.00
N ASP A 45 11.17 2.21 9.79
CA ASP A 45 10.39 1.03 9.42
C ASP A 45 9.04 1.06 10.13
N VAL A 46 7.95 1.08 9.35
CA VAL A 46 6.60 1.21 9.89
C VAL A 46 6.01 -0.17 10.15
N LYS A 47 5.88 -0.51 11.43
CA LYS A 47 5.16 -1.72 11.86
C LYS A 47 3.72 -1.69 11.36
N THR A 48 3.26 -2.80 10.78
CA THR A 48 1.87 -2.97 10.32
C THR A 48 1.40 -1.94 9.29
N ALA A 49 2.31 -1.46 8.42
CA ALA A 49 2.02 -0.48 7.36
C ALA A 49 0.68 -0.71 6.64
N TYR A 50 0.40 -1.94 6.18
CA TYR A 50 -0.82 -2.22 5.43
C TYR A 50 -2.13 -2.04 6.21
N LEU A 51 -2.11 -2.16 7.55
CA LEU A 51 -3.32 -1.99 8.39
C LEU A 51 -3.75 -0.53 8.50
N HIS A 52 -2.86 0.41 8.23
CA HIS A 52 -3.16 1.85 8.33
C HIS A 52 -3.98 2.34 7.13
N GLY A 53 -3.81 1.71 5.96
CA GLY A 53 -4.48 2.14 4.75
C GLY A 53 -5.94 1.67 4.67
N GLU A 54 -6.78 2.53 4.11
CA GLU A 54 -8.21 2.30 3.97
C GLU A 54 -8.53 1.56 2.67
N LEU A 55 -9.40 0.54 2.76
CA LEU A 55 -9.92 -0.16 1.60
C LEU A 55 -11.07 0.64 0.99
N LYS A 56 -10.89 1.10 -0.25
CA LYS A 56 -11.98 1.72 -1.03
C LYS A 56 -12.95 0.68 -1.60
N GLU A 57 -12.49 -0.56 -1.75
CA GLU A 57 -13.24 -1.67 -2.32
C GLU A 57 -13.76 -2.57 -1.20
N GLU A 58 -14.95 -3.15 -1.38
CA GLU A 58 -15.46 -4.16 -0.47
C GLU A 58 -14.84 -5.51 -0.78
N ILE A 59 -13.97 -5.99 0.10
CA ILE A 59 -13.33 -7.29 -0.04
C ILE A 59 -13.91 -8.24 0.99
N TYR A 60 -14.41 -9.37 0.50
CA TYR A 60 -14.96 -10.43 1.33
C TYR A 60 -14.04 -11.65 1.32
N LEU A 61 -13.90 -12.30 2.46
CA LEU A 61 -13.06 -13.47 2.65
C LEU A 61 -13.89 -14.64 3.19
N GLN A 62 -13.56 -15.83 2.71
CA GLN A 62 -13.94 -17.03 3.44
C GLN A 62 -13.09 -17.13 4.71
N PRO A 63 -13.71 -17.52 5.84
CA PRO A 63 -12.98 -17.78 7.08
C PRO A 63 -11.88 -18.81 6.85
N PRO A 64 -10.69 -18.63 7.44
CA PRO A 64 -9.63 -19.64 7.41
C PRO A 64 -10.11 -20.97 8.00
N ALA A 65 -9.43 -22.06 7.60
CA ALA A 65 -9.67 -23.36 8.21
C ALA A 65 -9.47 -23.27 9.75
N GLY A 66 -10.38 -23.88 10.50
CA GLY A 66 -10.40 -23.81 11.97
C GLY A 66 -11.35 -22.76 12.57
N PHE A 67 -11.94 -21.88 11.74
CA PHE A 67 -12.97 -20.94 12.20
C PHE A 67 -14.37 -21.42 11.82
N SER A 68 -15.25 -21.65 12.80
CA SER A 68 -16.65 -21.97 12.55
C SER A 68 -17.43 -20.70 12.17
N MET A 69 -18.14 -20.72 11.04
CA MET A 69 -19.03 -19.64 10.64
C MET A 69 -20.41 -20.17 10.24
N PRO A 70 -21.49 -19.42 10.52
CA PRO A 70 -22.82 -19.76 10.06
C PRO A 70 -22.85 -19.92 8.54
N LYS A 71 -23.65 -20.89 8.05
CA LYS A 71 -23.84 -21.10 6.62
C LYS A 71 -24.31 -19.81 5.94
N GLY A 72 -23.72 -19.49 4.80
CA GLY A 72 -24.07 -18.31 4.01
C GLY A 72 -23.44 -17.00 4.48
N LYS A 73 -22.55 -17.00 5.47
CA LYS A 73 -21.81 -15.81 5.90
C LYS A 73 -20.36 -15.81 5.45
N VAL A 74 -19.83 -14.62 5.23
CA VAL A 74 -18.42 -14.33 4.87
C VAL A 74 -17.91 -13.19 5.75
N TRP A 75 -16.59 -13.01 5.84
CA TRP A 75 -15.99 -11.87 6.51
C TRP A 75 -15.80 -10.72 5.54
N LYS A 76 -16.03 -9.48 5.99
CA LYS A 76 -15.67 -8.27 5.25
C LYS A 76 -14.36 -7.74 5.82
N LEU A 77 -13.39 -7.47 4.97
CA LEU A 77 -12.18 -6.76 5.37
C LEU A 77 -12.49 -5.28 5.59
N ILE A 78 -12.10 -4.77 6.76
CA ILE A 78 -12.28 -3.36 7.13
C ILE A 78 -11.02 -2.55 6.81
N LYS A 79 -9.84 -3.18 6.94
CA LYS A 79 -8.53 -2.59 6.66
C LYS A 79 -7.78 -3.43 5.65
N SER A 80 -6.83 -2.80 4.96
CA SER A 80 -5.92 -3.51 4.06
C SER A 80 -5.02 -4.44 4.88
N VAL A 81 -4.67 -5.60 4.32
CA VAL A 81 -3.87 -6.63 4.99
C VAL A 81 -2.83 -7.18 4.02
N TYR A 82 -1.80 -7.83 4.58
CA TYR A 82 -0.80 -8.52 3.77
C TYR A 82 -1.45 -9.57 2.85
N GLY A 83 -0.91 -9.72 1.64
CA GLY A 83 -1.40 -10.69 0.65
C GLY A 83 -2.52 -10.17 -0.26
N LEU A 84 -3.08 -8.98 0.00
CA LEU A 84 -3.92 -8.29 -0.99
C LEU A 84 -3.04 -7.68 -2.08
N LYS A 85 -3.44 -7.85 -3.35
CA LYS A 85 -2.70 -7.31 -4.51
C LYS A 85 -2.53 -5.79 -4.44
N GLN A 86 -3.53 -5.10 -3.90
CA GLN A 86 -3.57 -3.64 -3.75
C GLN A 86 -3.00 -3.13 -2.42
N ALA A 87 -2.53 -4.00 -1.51
CA ALA A 87 -2.10 -3.59 -0.17
C ALA A 87 -0.99 -2.53 -0.22
N GLY A 88 0.00 -2.73 -1.10
CA GLY A 88 1.09 -1.78 -1.30
C GLY A 88 0.59 -0.40 -1.73
N ARG A 89 -0.32 -0.35 -2.70
CA ARG A 89 -0.88 0.91 -3.20
C ARG A 89 -1.72 1.63 -2.16
N VAL A 90 -2.52 0.89 -1.39
CA VAL A 90 -3.33 1.43 -0.30
C VAL A 90 -2.43 2.07 0.77
N TRP A 91 -1.32 1.43 1.11
CA TRP A 91 -0.31 2.02 1.99
C TRP A 91 0.36 3.26 1.39
N TYR A 92 0.80 3.20 0.13
CA TYR A 92 1.41 4.35 -0.55
C TYR A 92 0.50 5.58 -0.53
N LEU A 93 -0.79 5.42 -0.85
CA LEU A 93 -1.74 6.53 -0.84
C LEU A 93 -1.94 7.11 0.56
N HIS A 94 -1.95 6.25 1.59
CA HIS A 94 -2.03 6.69 2.97
C HIS A 94 -0.80 7.52 3.36
N ILE A 95 0.41 6.97 3.20
CA ILE A 95 1.64 7.66 3.60
C ILE A 95 1.87 8.94 2.78
N LYS A 96 1.51 8.93 1.49
CA LYS A 96 1.54 10.12 0.64
C LYS A 96 0.67 11.23 1.22
N SER A 97 -0.56 10.92 1.61
CA SER A 97 -1.47 11.91 2.20
C SER A 97 -0.93 12.47 3.52
N GLU A 98 -0.32 11.63 4.36
CA GLU A 98 0.29 12.11 5.60
C GLU A 98 1.49 13.03 5.34
N PHE A 99 2.34 12.71 4.36
CA PHE A 99 3.45 13.59 3.96
C PHE A 99 2.98 14.91 3.33
N GLU A 100 1.93 14.88 2.51
CA GLU A 100 1.32 16.11 1.96
C GLU A 100 0.78 17.02 3.07
N LYS A 101 0.17 16.45 4.13
CA LYS A 101 -0.28 17.22 5.31
C LYS A 101 0.89 17.85 6.08
N LEU A 102 2.06 17.22 6.05
CA LEU A 102 3.30 17.75 6.64
C LEU A 102 4.01 18.77 5.73
N GLY A 103 3.48 19.05 4.54
CA GLY A 103 4.02 20.03 3.60
C GLY A 103 5.05 19.47 2.60
N TYR A 104 5.25 18.16 2.55
CA TYR A 104 6.11 17.54 1.56
C TYR A 104 5.41 17.44 0.20
N THR A 105 6.20 17.53 -0.86
CA THR A 105 5.72 17.37 -2.24
C THR A 105 6.32 16.13 -2.88
N HIS A 106 5.54 15.55 -3.79
CA HIS A 106 5.98 14.41 -4.57
C HIS A 106 7.04 14.82 -5.61
N ILE A 107 8.06 14.00 -5.79
CA ILE A 107 9.07 14.22 -6.82
C ILE A 107 8.72 13.44 -8.09
N ASP A 108 8.57 14.14 -9.21
CA ASP A 108 8.13 13.51 -10.46
C ASP A 108 9.27 12.82 -11.22
N SER A 109 10.53 13.15 -10.91
CA SER A 109 11.71 12.59 -11.59
C SER A 109 12.00 11.13 -11.25
N ASP A 110 11.49 10.63 -10.12
CA ASP A 110 11.70 9.24 -9.67
C ASP A 110 10.55 8.29 -10.06
N CYS A 111 9.57 8.79 -10.81
CA CYS A 111 8.40 8.05 -11.29
C CYS A 111 8.68 7.13 -12.48
#